data_AF-A0A5E4PKM3-F1
#
_entry.id   AF-A0A5E4PKM3-F1
#
_cell.length_a   1.000
_cell.length_b   1.000
_cell.length_c   1.000
_cell.angle_alpha   90.00
_cell.angle_beta   90.00
_cell.angle_gamma   90.00
#
_symmetry.space_group_name_H-M   'P 1'
#
loop_
_entity.id
_entity.type
_entity.pdbx_description
1 polymer ?
#
loop_
_entity_poly.entity_id
_entity_poly.type
_entity_poly.pdbx_seq_one_letter_code
_entity_poly.pdbx_strand_id
1 'polypeptide(L)'
;MQFVFGVIERLKERFLKAVIRQDITWYDLNTSMNFATKVSDANAGVSDNVIRDGCDHLVRVRLGADAGHTLIQSSLTTQELKAYSVAGVIAEEVLSAIRTVAAFGGEEKEIARLEPAQNMGIRKGVFSGIGSGIMWFIIYATYALSFWYGVGLILDCRRDPIFFSVLQGAQNVGLTAPHLEAMANARASAGSIFAVMDRKPQIDSLSTEGARPELTGDLQLKNVYFKSLTVSTW
;
A
#
# COMPACT_ATOMS: atom_id res chain seq x y z
N MET A 1 6.70 -19.70 -8.13
CA MET A 1 5.48 -18.85 -8.14
C MET A 1 4.24 -19.61 -7.69
N GLN A 2 3.94 -20.81 -8.21
CA GLN A 2 2.78 -21.64 -7.81
C GLN A 2 2.70 -21.96 -6.29
N PHE A 3 3.83 -22.16 -5.62
CA PHE A 3 3.85 -22.47 -4.18
C PHE A 3 3.28 -21.34 -3.31
N VAL A 4 3.56 -20.07 -3.65
CA VAL A 4 3.10 -18.90 -2.89
C VAL A 4 1.59 -18.69 -3.04
N PHE A 5 1.06 -18.87 -4.26
CA PHE A 5 -0.38 -18.81 -4.50
C PHE A 5 -1.16 -19.83 -3.66
N GLY A 6 -0.67 -21.07 -3.60
CA GLY A 6 -1.31 -22.11 -2.78
C GLY A 6 -1.30 -21.81 -1.27
N VAL A 7 -0.29 -21.10 -0.76
CA VAL A 7 -0.27 -20.69 0.67
C VAL A 7 -1.31 -19.60 0.93
N ILE A 8 -1.42 -18.60 0.04
CA ILE A 8 -2.39 -17.50 0.19
C ILE A 8 -3.82 -18.03 0.13
N GLU A 9 -4.10 -18.97 -0.76
CA GLU A 9 -5.44 -19.56 -0.89
C GLU A 9 -5.85 -20.33 0.37
N ARG A 10 -4.95 -21.16 0.91
CA ARG A 10 -5.16 -21.84 2.20
C ARG A 10 -5.33 -20.86 3.36
N LEU A 11 -4.58 -19.75 3.37
CA LEU A 11 -4.68 -18.73 4.40
C LEU A 11 -6.05 -18.03 4.35
N LYS A 12 -6.53 -17.66 3.16
CA LYS A 12 -7.85 -17.06 2.95
C LYS A 12 -8.97 -17.98 3.42
N GLU A 13 -8.90 -19.26 3.07
CA GLU A 13 -9.89 -20.25 3.50
C GLU A 13 -9.94 -20.41 5.02
N ARG A 14 -8.77 -20.50 5.67
CA ARG A 14 -8.67 -20.60 7.14
C ARG A 14 -9.17 -19.33 7.84
N PHE A 15 -8.83 -18.16 7.30
CA PHE A 15 -9.30 -16.89 7.84
C PHE A 15 -10.82 -16.77 7.72
N LEU A 16 -11.40 -17.11 6.56
CA LEU A 16 -12.85 -17.09 6.37
C LEU A 16 -13.57 -18.03 7.35
N LYS A 17 -13.06 -19.26 7.52
CA LYS A 17 -13.58 -20.22 8.52
C LYS A 17 -13.51 -19.65 9.94
N ALA A 18 -12.42 -18.99 10.29
CA ALA A 18 -12.25 -18.38 11.61
C ALA A 18 -13.18 -17.19 11.84
N VAL A 19 -13.46 -16.38 10.81
CA VAL A 19 -14.40 -15.25 10.89
C VAL A 19 -15.82 -15.76 11.09
N ILE A 20 -16.27 -16.73 10.30
CA ILE A 20 -17.64 -17.29 10.40
C ILE A 20 -17.90 -17.95 11.78
N ARG A 21 -16.85 -18.44 12.44
CA ARG A 21 -16.93 -19.03 13.78
C ARG A 21 -17.16 -18.00 14.89
N GLN A 22 -16.86 -16.72 14.66
CA GLN A 22 -16.93 -15.70 15.71
C GLN A 22 -18.36 -15.44 16.17
N ASP A 23 -18.51 -15.11 17.45
CA ASP A 23 -19.78 -14.72 18.06
C ASP A 23 -20.26 -13.33 17.59
N ILE A 24 -21.57 -13.08 17.68
CA ILE A 24 -22.19 -11.82 17.23
C ILE A 24 -21.59 -10.58 17.92
N THR A 25 -21.15 -10.72 19.17
CA THR A 25 -20.54 -9.64 19.96
C THR A 25 -19.21 -9.17 19.37
N TRP A 26 -18.44 -10.07 18.75
CA TRP A 26 -17.22 -9.70 18.05
C TRP A 26 -17.48 -8.80 16.84
N TYR A 27 -18.57 -9.04 16.10
CA TYR A 27 -18.94 -8.23 14.95
C TYR A 27 -19.38 -6.82 15.36
N ASP A 28 -20.05 -6.68 16.50
CA ASP A 28 -20.49 -5.39 17.02
C ASP A 28 -19.33 -4.46 17.45
N LEU A 29 -18.18 -5.03 17.85
CA LEU A 29 -17.04 -4.28 18.38
C LEU A 29 -15.97 -3.92 17.35
N ASN A 30 -15.95 -4.57 16.18
CA ASN A 30 -14.81 -4.52 15.24
C ASN A 30 -15.09 -3.74 13.92
N THR A 31 -15.86 -2.66 13.97
CA THR A 31 -16.38 -1.95 12.78
C THR A 31 -15.36 -1.08 12.00
N SER A 32 -14.15 -0.81 12.49
CA SER A 32 -13.18 0.02 11.74
C SER A 32 -11.74 -0.41 11.89
N MET A 33 -11.25 -1.13 10.87
CA MET A 33 -9.84 -1.49 10.74
C MET A 33 -9.06 -0.32 10.13
N ASN A 34 -8.85 0.75 10.91
CA ASN A 34 -8.06 1.90 10.51
C ASN A 34 -6.56 1.56 10.57
N PHE A 35 -6.08 0.87 9.54
CA PHE A 35 -4.70 0.40 9.39
C PHE A 35 -3.83 1.40 8.61
N ALA A 36 -4.43 2.24 7.77
CA ALA A 36 -3.74 3.14 6.85
C ALA A 36 -2.98 4.29 7.56
N THR A 37 -3.37 4.67 8.77
CA THR A 37 -2.84 5.87 9.44
C THR A 37 -1.50 5.63 10.16
N LYS A 38 -1.16 4.39 10.54
CA LYS A 38 0.09 4.09 11.26
C LYS A 38 1.30 3.86 10.35
N VAL A 39 1.10 3.77 9.03
CA VAL A 39 2.16 3.50 8.04
C VAL A 39 2.90 4.78 7.62
N SER A 40 2.26 5.95 7.72
CA SER A 40 2.86 7.24 7.33
C SER A 40 4.06 7.65 8.19
N ASP A 41 4.13 7.20 9.46
CA ASP A 41 5.15 7.64 10.41
C ASP A 41 6.48 6.86 10.30
N ALA A 42 6.49 5.72 9.62
CA ALA A 42 7.67 4.86 9.53
C ALA A 42 8.72 5.31 8.49
N ASN A 43 8.34 6.20 7.55
CA ASN A 43 9.22 6.66 6.47
C ASN A 43 10.26 7.72 6.90
N ALA A 44 10.16 8.26 8.12
CA ALA A 44 11.04 9.34 8.57
C ALA A 44 12.38 8.87 9.20
N GLY A 45 12.59 7.56 9.39
CA GLY A 45 13.60 7.07 10.35
C GLY A 45 14.85 6.35 9.82
N VAL A 46 15.05 6.16 8.52
CA VAL A 46 16.07 5.21 8.01
C VAL A 46 17.35 5.87 7.45
N SER A 47 17.48 7.20 7.46
CA SER A 47 18.61 7.87 6.80
C SER A 47 19.71 8.39 7.74
N ASP A 48 20.16 7.60 8.72
CA ASP A 48 21.37 7.98 9.47
C ASP A 48 22.45 6.90 9.46
N ASN A 49 23.63 7.38 9.06
CA ASN A 49 24.96 6.75 9.09
C ASN A 49 25.29 5.84 7.91
N VAL A 50 26.10 6.34 6.97
CA VAL A 50 27.29 5.65 6.40
C VAL A 50 28.01 6.52 5.33
N ILE A 51 29.34 6.70 5.53
CA ILE A 51 30.46 7.20 4.67
C ILE A 51 30.87 8.70 4.74
N ARG A 52 32.17 8.92 5.00
CA ARG A 52 32.90 10.19 5.20
C ARG A 52 33.21 10.98 3.91
N ASP A 53 32.86 12.27 3.95
CA ASP A 53 33.52 13.52 3.49
C ASP A 53 34.02 13.78 2.05
N GLY A 54 33.95 12.86 1.09
CA GLY A 54 34.30 13.20 -0.31
C GLY A 54 33.30 12.67 -1.34
N CYS A 55 33.06 11.37 -1.30
CA CYS A 55 31.98 10.73 -2.05
C CYS A 55 30.61 10.97 -1.39
N ASP A 56 30.60 11.38 -0.13
CA ASP A 56 29.40 11.65 0.66
C ASP A 56 28.54 12.76 0.04
N HIS A 57 29.14 13.86 -0.45
CA HIS A 57 28.36 14.95 -1.02
C HIS A 57 27.66 14.56 -2.33
N LEU A 58 28.33 13.79 -3.21
CA LEU A 58 27.72 13.31 -4.46
C LEU A 58 26.64 12.26 -4.20
N VAL A 59 26.89 11.33 -3.26
CA VAL A 59 25.90 10.31 -2.86
C VAL A 59 24.71 10.96 -2.15
N ARG A 60 24.92 11.93 -1.26
CA ARG A 60 23.84 12.70 -0.59
C ARG A 60 23.02 13.53 -1.55
N VAL A 61 23.65 14.24 -2.49
CA VAL A 61 22.94 15.00 -3.53
C VAL A 61 22.09 14.06 -4.39
N ARG A 62 22.62 12.87 -4.73
CA ARG A 62 21.88 11.88 -5.50
C ARG A 62 20.69 11.30 -4.74
N LEU A 63 20.92 10.83 -3.50
CA LEU A 63 19.86 10.28 -2.65
C LEU A 63 18.80 11.35 -2.33
N GLY A 64 19.21 12.60 -2.11
CA GLY A 64 18.29 13.73 -1.90
C GLY A 64 17.46 14.06 -3.15
N ALA A 65 18.06 14.00 -4.35
CA ALA A 65 17.33 14.16 -5.61
C ALA A 65 16.32 13.04 -5.85
N ASP A 66 16.68 11.79 -5.52
CA ASP A 66 15.80 10.62 -5.64
C ASP A 66 14.65 10.67 -4.62
N ALA A 67 14.95 11.05 -3.37
CA ALA A 67 13.93 11.30 -2.35
C ALA A 67 12.98 12.44 -2.76
N GLY A 68 13.52 13.55 -3.29
CA GLY A 68 12.72 14.65 -3.82
C GLY A 68 11.81 14.23 -4.97
N HIS A 69 12.33 13.45 -5.92
CA HIS A 69 11.55 12.91 -7.04
C HIS A 69 10.41 12.01 -6.54
N THR A 70 10.68 11.08 -5.61
CA THR A 70 9.65 10.19 -5.07
C THR A 70 8.54 10.92 -4.30
N LEU A 71 8.86 11.97 -3.53
CA LEU A 71 7.86 12.80 -2.84
C LEU A 71 7.00 13.62 -3.80
N ILE A 72 7.61 14.16 -4.86
CA ILE A 72 6.89 14.85 -5.92
C ILE A 72 5.99 13.87 -6.67
N GLN A 73 6.47 12.67 -6.99
CA GLN A 73 5.65 11.64 -7.63
C GLN A 73 4.51 11.16 -6.74
N SER A 74 4.72 10.98 -5.44
CA SER A 74 3.67 10.52 -4.52
C SER A 74 2.55 11.56 -4.37
N SER A 75 2.91 12.84 -4.23
CA SER A 75 1.93 13.95 -4.16
C SER A 75 1.15 14.11 -5.48
N LEU A 76 1.83 14.05 -6.63
CA LEU A 76 1.20 14.08 -7.95
C LEU A 76 0.29 12.87 -8.19
N THR A 77 0.69 11.69 -7.74
CA THR A 77 -0.12 10.46 -7.87
C THR A 77 -1.36 10.53 -6.97
N THR A 78 -1.26 11.14 -5.78
CA THR A 78 -2.42 11.37 -4.90
C THR A 78 -3.41 12.33 -5.54
N GLN A 79 -2.93 13.40 -6.18
CA GLN A 79 -3.78 14.35 -6.89
C GLN A 79 -4.44 13.73 -8.12
N GLU A 80 -3.70 12.91 -8.87
CA GLU A 80 -4.22 12.13 -9.99
C GLU A 80 -5.31 11.16 -9.52
N LEU A 81 -5.08 10.38 -8.47
CA LEU A 81 -6.08 9.45 -7.93
C LEU A 81 -7.38 10.16 -7.55
N LYS A 82 -7.30 11.38 -7.00
CA LYS A 82 -8.49 12.21 -6.71
C LYS A 82 -9.23 12.64 -7.98
N ALA A 83 -8.51 13.04 -9.03
CA ALA A 83 -9.13 13.42 -10.29
C ALA A 83 -9.73 12.21 -11.02
N TYR A 84 -9.04 11.07 -11.00
CA TYR A 84 -9.54 9.80 -11.52
C TYR A 84 -10.75 9.29 -10.73
N SER A 85 -10.80 9.47 -9.41
CA SER A 85 -11.98 9.07 -8.64
C SER A 85 -13.21 9.89 -9.03
N VAL A 86 -13.05 11.20 -9.29
CA VAL A 86 -14.15 12.05 -9.77
C VAL A 86 -14.61 11.61 -11.17
N ALA A 87 -13.67 11.33 -12.08
CA ALA A 87 -14.00 10.79 -13.40
C ALA A 87 -14.69 9.42 -13.32
N GLY A 88 -14.27 8.56 -12.39
CA GLY A 88 -14.87 7.25 -12.13
C GLY A 88 -16.32 7.35 -11.67
N VAL A 89 -16.62 8.28 -10.74
CA VAL A 89 -18.00 8.53 -10.28
C VAL A 89 -18.88 9.04 -11.41
N ILE A 90 -18.38 9.95 -12.26
CA ILE A 90 -19.12 10.46 -13.42
C ILE A 90 -19.37 9.33 -14.43
N ALA A 91 -18.38 8.49 -14.71
CA ALA A 91 -18.54 7.34 -15.59
C ALA A 91 -19.57 6.34 -15.05
N GLU A 92 -19.55 6.07 -13.74
CA GLU A 92 -20.52 5.20 -13.08
C GLU A 92 -21.96 5.74 -13.17
N GLU A 93 -22.14 7.06 -12.97
CA GLU A 93 -23.41 7.77 -13.15
C GLU A 93 -23.95 7.59 -14.58
N VAL A 94 -23.11 7.84 -15.58
CA VAL A 94 -23.46 7.74 -17.00
C VAL A 94 -23.79 6.31 -17.41
N LEU A 95 -22.98 5.32 -16.99
CA LEU A 95 -23.21 3.92 -17.31
C LEU A 95 -24.48 3.39 -16.65
N SER A 96 -24.77 3.80 -15.41
CA SER A 96 -26.00 3.44 -14.72
C SER A 96 -27.25 4.04 -15.38
N ALA A 97 -27.13 5.23 -16.01
CA ALA A 97 -28.23 5.96 -16.64
C ALA A 97 -28.17 5.98 -18.18
N ILE A 98 -27.48 5.02 -18.81
CA ILE A 98 -27.15 5.05 -20.24
C ILE A 98 -28.36 5.21 -21.17
N ARG A 99 -29.51 4.61 -20.82
CA ARG A 99 -30.76 4.75 -21.60
C ARG A 99 -31.28 6.18 -21.60
N THR A 100 -31.12 6.90 -20.49
CA THR A 100 -31.53 8.30 -20.36
C THR A 100 -30.58 9.20 -21.14
N VAL A 101 -29.27 8.98 -21.02
CA VAL A 101 -28.26 9.78 -21.76
C VAL A 101 -28.45 9.64 -23.26
N ALA A 102 -28.67 8.40 -23.76
CA ALA A 102 -28.93 8.14 -25.17
C ALA A 102 -30.27 8.73 -25.64
N ALA A 103 -31.32 8.67 -24.82
CA ALA A 103 -32.64 9.22 -25.16
C ALA A 103 -32.65 10.76 -25.27
N PHE A 104 -31.80 11.45 -24.51
CA PHE A 104 -31.68 12.91 -24.52
C PHE A 104 -30.50 13.43 -25.36
N GLY A 105 -29.72 12.54 -26.01
CA GLY A 105 -28.53 12.93 -26.78
C GLY A 105 -27.45 13.62 -25.93
N GLY A 106 -27.37 13.28 -24.64
CA GLY A 106 -26.50 13.96 -23.65
C GLY A 106 -25.03 13.57 -23.69
N GLU A 107 -24.59 12.77 -24.67
CA GLU A 107 -23.26 12.16 -24.72
C GLU A 107 -22.14 13.21 -24.73
N GLU A 108 -22.24 14.25 -25.55
CA GLU A 108 -21.22 15.31 -25.61
C GLU A 108 -21.08 16.09 -24.29
N LYS A 109 -22.19 16.30 -23.59
CA LYS A 109 -22.21 17.01 -22.29
C LYS A 109 -21.49 16.21 -21.21
N GLU A 110 -21.66 14.89 -21.20
CA GLU A 110 -20.99 14.01 -20.24
C GLU A 110 -19.51 13.80 -20.57
N ILE A 111 -19.15 13.79 -21.86
CA ILE A 111 -17.74 13.78 -22.31
C ILE A 111 -17.01 15.06 -21.86
N ALA A 112 -17.66 16.23 -21.98
CA ALA A 112 -17.09 17.49 -21.52
C ALA A 112 -16.82 17.51 -20.00
N ARG A 113 -17.61 16.77 -19.19
CA ARG A 113 -17.38 16.64 -17.73
C ARG A 113 -16.10 15.85 -17.40
N LEU A 114 -15.59 15.04 -18.32
CA LEU A 114 -14.36 14.24 -18.14
C LEU A 114 -13.08 14.97 -18.57
N GLU A 115 -13.20 16.02 -19.40
CA GLU A 115 -12.09 16.78 -19.95
C GLU A 115 -11.12 17.37 -18.89
N PRO A 116 -11.59 17.91 -17.75
CA PRO A 116 -10.69 18.43 -16.71
C PRO A 116 -9.79 17.35 -16.09
N ALA A 117 -10.30 16.12 -15.95
CA ALA A 117 -9.53 14.99 -15.42
C ALA A 117 -8.46 14.55 -16.42
N GLN A 118 -8.78 14.52 -17.72
CA GLN A 118 -7.81 14.21 -18.77
C GLN A 118 -6.69 15.25 -18.86
N ASN A 119 -7.03 16.55 -18.83
CA ASN A 119 -6.05 17.63 -18.89
C ASN A 119 -5.09 17.62 -17.69
N MET A 120 -5.59 17.26 -16.50
CA MET A 120 -4.74 17.06 -15.32
C MET A 120 -3.76 15.90 -15.54
N GLY A 121 -4.23 14.76 -16.06
CA GLY A 121 -3.41 13.59 -16.36
C GLY A 121 -2.30 13.90 -17.36
N ILE A 122 -2.61 14.63 -18.44
CA ILE A 122 -1.63 15.06 -19.46
C ILE A 122 -0.57 15.97 -18.83
N ARG A 123 -0.99 16.99 -18.07
CA ARG A 123 -0.06 17.93 -17.42
C ARG A 123 0.86 17.22 -16.42
N LYS A 124 0.33 16.25 -15.67
CA LYS A 124 1.12 15.39 -14.78
C LYS A 124 2.10 14.53 -15.57
N GLY A 125 1.67 13.91 -16.66
CA GLY A 125 2.52 13.10 -17.53
C GLY A 125 3.73 13.87 -18.03
N VAL A 126 3.53 15.09 -18.50
CA VAL A 126 4.63 15.97 -18.95
C VAL A 126 5.57 16.33 -17.80
N PHE A 127 5.02 16.75 -16.65
CA PHE A 127 5.84 17.14 -15.50
C PHE A 127 6.64 15.95 -14.91
N SER A 128 6.00 14.79 -14.83
CA SER A 128 6.60 13.52 -14.41
C SER A 128 7.69 13.06 -15.37
N GLY A 129 7.45 13.18 -16.69
CA GLY A 129 8.42 12.85 -17.73
C GLY A 129 9.67 13.73 -17.66
N ILE A 130 9.50 15.06 -17.54
CA ILE A 130 10.62 16.00 -17.39
C ILE A 130 11.39 15.72 -16.10
N GLY A 131 10.70 15.55 -14.97
CA GLY A 131 11.32 15.25 -13.68
C GLY A 131 12.13 13.96 -13.73
N SER A 132 11.60 12.92 -14.36
CA SER A 132 12.30 11.65 -14.56
C SER A 132 13.51 11.81 -15.48
N GLY A 133 13.38 12.54 -16.59
CA GLY A 133 14.49 12.80 -17.51
C GLY A 133 15.67 13.51 -16.84
N ILE A 134 15.41 14.55 -16.05
CA ILE A 134 16.43 15.27 -15.26
C ILE A 134 17.08 14.32 -14.25
N MET A 135 16.29 13.49 -13.57
CA MET A 135 16.80 12.51 -12.62
C MET A 135 17.77 11.52 -13.29
N TRP A 136 17.38 10.92 -14.43
CA TRP A 136 18.24 9.99 -15.18
C TRP A 136 19.50 10.66 -15.70
N PHE A 137 19.40 11.91 -16.16
CA PHE A 137 20.56 12.70 -16.59
C PHE A 137 21.58 12.88 -15.45
N ILE A 138 21.12 13.21 -14.24
CA ILE A 138 22.00 13.36 -13.06
C ILE A 138 22.70 12.02 -12.72
N ILE A 139 22.04 10.86 -12.88
CA ILE A 139 22.68 9.54 -12.69
C ILE A 139 23.88 9.41 -13.63
N TYR A 140 23.63 9.58 -14.93
CA TYR A 140 24.66 9.36 -15.94
C TYR A 140 25.79 10.38 -15.83
N ALA A 141 25.49 11.63 -15.48
CA ALA A 141 26.50 12.63 -15.19
C ALA A 141 27.38 12.25 -13.98
N THR A 142 26.77 11.72 -12.91
CA THR A 142 27.49 11.26 -11.72
C THR A 142 28.36 10.04 -12.05
N TYR A 143 27.88 9.12 -12.88
CA TYR A 143 28.68 7.98 -13.37
C TYR A 143 29.85 8.44 -14.22
N ALA A 144 29.64 9.35 -15.17
CA ALA A 144 30.71 9.87 -16.01
C ALA A 144 31.81 10.52 -15.16
N LEU A 145 31.44 11.33 -14.16
CA LEU A 145 32.39 11.95 -13.24
C LEU A 145 33.12 10.92 -12.35
N SER A 146 32.38 9.91 -11.90
CA SER A 146 32.91 8.77 -11.12
C SER A 146 33.94 7.98 -11.91
N PHE A 147 33.69 7.71 -13.19
CA PHE A 147 34.64 7.04 -14.07
C PHE A 147 35.84 7.91 -14.39
N TRP A 148 35.64 9.20 -14.69
CA TRP A 148 36.73 10.14 -14.95
C TRP A 148 37.73 10.19 -13.79
N TYR A 149 37.22 10.37 -12.57
CA TYR A 149 38.06 10.40 -11.37
C TYR A 149 38.61 9.02 -11.01
N GLY A 150 37.79 7.97 -11.13
CA GLY A 150 38.17 6.60 -10.81
C GLY A 150 39.31 6.06 -11.68
N VAL A 151 39.30 6.35 -12.98
CA VAL A 151 40.37 5.94 -13.91
C VAL A 151 41.68 6.64 -13.57
N GLY A 152 41.66 7.93 -13.22
CA GLY A 152 42.87 8.64 -12.77
C GLY A 152 43.50 7.98 -11.54
N LEU A 153 42.68 7.58 -10.56
CA LEU A 153 43.16 6.93 -9.34
C LEU A 153 43.72 5.52 -9.58
N ILE A 154 43.18 4.79 -10.56
CA ILE A 154 43.66 3.46 -10.95
C ILE A 154 45.04 3.56 -11.60
N LEU A 155 45.25 4.57 -12.44
CA LEU A 155 46.53 4.83 -13.11
C LEU A 155 47.64 5.22 -12.12
N ASP A 156 47.32 6.02 -11.11
CA ASP A 156 48.30 6.51 -10.12
C ASP A 156 48.59 5.52 -8.99
N CYS A 157 47.63 4.68 -8.57
CA CYS A 157 47.77 3.87 -7.35
C CYS A 157 47.64 2.35 -7.52
N ARG A 158 47.47 1.81 -8.74
CA ARG A 158 47.37 0.36 -9.00
C ARG A 158 46.41 -0.36 -8.01
N ARG A 159 45.33 0.32 -7.62
CA ARG A 159 44.26 -0.21 -6.75
C ARG A 159 43.11 -0.74 -7.58
N ASP A 160 42.51 -1.83 -7.11
CA ASP A 160 41.34 -2.46 -7.71
C ASP A 160 40.13 -1.51 -7.74
N PRO A 161 39.16 -1.70 -8.67
CA PRO A 161 38.01 -0.81 -8.89
C PRO A 161 36.93 -0.92 -7.78
N ILE A 162 37.33 -0.85 -6.52
CA ILE A 162 36.47 -0.94 -5.32
C ILE A 162 35.40 0.15 -5.33
N PHE A 163 35.70 1.32 -5.91
CA PHE A 163 34.78 2.45 -5.98
C PHE A 163 33.49 2.14 -6.74
N PHE A 164 33.58 1.44 -7.88
CA PHE A 164 32.42 1.08 -8.69
C PHE A 164 31.54 0.04 -7.98
N SER A 165 32.15 -0.95 -7.34
CA SER A 165 31.44 -1.97 -6.57
C SER A 165 30.70 -1.38 -5.35
N VAL A 166 31.29 -0.40 -4.66
CA VAL A 166 30.65 0.29 -3.53
C VAL A 166 29.47 1.16 -4.00
N LEU A 167 29.61 1.88 -5.11
CA LEU A 167 28.53 2.68 -5.69
C LEU A 167 27.33 1.79 -6.09
N GLN A 168 27.60 0.69 -6.79
CA GLN A 168 26.56 -0.26 -7.21
C GLN A 168 25.93 -0.98 -6.00
N GLY A 169 26.72 -1.26 -4.96
CA GLY A 169 26.23 -1.82 -3.70
C GLY A 169 25.24 -0.89 -2.99
N ALA A 170 25.56 0.40 -2.87
CA ALA A 170 24.68 1.40 -2.26
C ALA A 170 23.33 1.53 -3.00
N GLN A 171 23.34 1.45 -4.33
CA GLN A 171 22.10 1.50 -5.13
C GLN A 171 21.19 0.31 -4.88
N ASN A 172 21.73 -0.90 -4.80
CA ASN A 172 20.94 -2.10 -4.52
C ASN A 172 20.29 -2.05 -3.14
N VAL A 173 20.97 -1.48 -2.15
CA VAL A 173 20.38 -1.23 -0.82
C VAL A 173 19.21 -0.24 -0.93
N GLY A 174 19.36 0.84 -1.68
CA GLY A 174 18.29 1.81 -1.94
C GLY A 174 17.06 1.19 -2.61
N LEU A 175 17.27 0.31 -3.61
CA LEU A 175 16.19 -0.41 -4.28
C LEU A 175 15.51 -1.47 -3.39
N THR A 176 16.17 -1.92 -2.32
CA THR A 176 15.64 -2.92 -1.38
C THR A 176 14.67 -2.31 -0.37
N ALA A 177 14.74 -0.99 -0.13
CA ALA A 177 13.89 -0.29 0.84
C ALA A 177 12.37 -0.56 0.67
N PRO A 178 11.74 -0.43 -0.52
CA PRO A 178 10.31 -0.69 -0.69
C PRO A 178 9.95 -2.17 -0.46
N HIS A 179 10.87 -3.10 -0.72
CA HIS A 179 10.66 -4.51 -0.43
C HIS A 179 10.65 -4.79 1.07
N LEU A 180 11.52 -4.11 1.82
CA LEU A 180 11.54 -4.19 3.27
C LEU A 180 10.27 -3.57 3.89
N GLU A 181 9.82 -2.43 3.36
CA GLU A 181 8.57 -1.79 3.76
C GLU A 181 7.37 -2.72 3.49
N ALA A 182 7.29 -3.32 2.31
CA ALA A 182 6.23 -4.27 1.97
C ALA A 182 6.23 -5.49 2.91
N MET A 183 7.40 -6.01 3.29
CA MET A 183 7.51 -7.09 4.28
C MET A 183 7.08 -6.64 5.69
N ALA A 184 7.44 -5.43 6.10
CA ALA A 184 7.04 -4.87 7.39
C ALA A 184 5.52 -4.69 7.46
N ASN A 185 4.91 -4.12 6.41
CA ASN A 185 3.46 -3.98 6.27
C ASN A 185 2.76 -5.33 6.28
N ALA A 186 3.27 -6.31 5.51
CA ALA A 186 2.73 -7.67 5.51
C ALA A 186 2.78 -8.29 6.91
N ARG A 187 3.88 -8.12 7.66
CA ARG A 187 4.00 -8.62 9.04
C ARG A 187 3.04 -7.92 10.00
N ALA A 188 2.88 -6.60 9.86
CA ALA A 188 1.98 -5.82 10.69
C ALA A 188 0.51 -6.22 10.46
N SER A 189 0.08 -6.42 9.21
CA SER A 189 -1.28 -6.92 8.89
C SER A 189 -1.46 -8.39 9.26
N ALA A 190 -0.41 -9.22 9.15
CA ALA A 190 -0.50 -10.62 9.53
C ALA A 190 -0.87 -10.78 11.01
N GLY A 191 -0.38 -9.91 11.89
CA GLY A 191 -0.70 -9.94 13.32
C GLY A 191 -2.21 -9.89 13.61
N SER A 192 -2.97 -9.04 12.93
CA SER A 192 -4.43 -8.96 13.11
C SER A 192 -5.15 -10.17 12.51
N ILE A 193 -4.69 -10.67 11.36
CA ILE A 193 -5.25 -11.87 10.71
C ILE A 193 -5.06 -13.10 11.61
N PHE A 194 -3.85 -13.31 12.14
CA PHE A 194 -3.55 -14.40 13.06
C PHE A 194 -4.29 -14.25 14.39
N ALA A 195 -4.45 -13.02 14.91
CA ALA A 195 -5.24 -12.79 16.12
C ALA A 195 -6.72 -13.23 15.97
N VAL A 196 -7.33 -13.04 14.80
CA VAL A 196 -8.69 -13.53 14.53
C VAL A 196 -8.71 -15.04 14.34
N MET A 197 -7.72 -15.62 13.66
CA MET A 197 -7.65 -17.07 13.45
C MET A 197 -7.45 -17.87 14.74
N ASP A 198 -6.65 -17.35 15.68
CA ASP A 198 -6.35 -18.02 16.93
C ASP A 198 -7.37 -17.73 18.04
N ARG A 199 -8.28 -16.75 17.83
CA ARG A 199 -9.38 -16.45 18.77
C ARG A 199 -10.35 -17.62 18.85
N LYS A 200 -10.53 -18.18 20.05
CA LYS A 200 -11.58 -19.15 20.37
C LYS A 200 -12.82 -18.41 20.89
N PRO A 201 -13.95 -18.41 20.17
CA PRO A 201 -15.18 -17.76 20.64
C PRO A 201 -15.78 -18.52 21.82
N GLN A 202 -16.47 -17.80 22.72
CA GLN A 202 -17.15 -18.42 23.86
C GLN A 202 -18.37 -19.24 23.44
N ILE A 203 -19.08 -18.78 22.41
CA ILE A 203 -20.19 -19.48 21.78
C ILE A 203 -19.70 -19.89 20.39
N ASP A 204 -19.40 -21.18 20.23
CA ASP A 204 -18.89 -21.73 18.98
C ASP A 204 -20.00 -22.46 18.21
N SER A 205 -20.44 -21.84 17.11
CA SER A 205 -21.49 -22.37 16.24
C SER A 205 -21.07 -23.59 15.42
N LEU A 206 -19.76 -23.81 15.27
CA LEU A 206 -19.19 -24.94 14.52
C LEU A 206 -18.77 -26.10 15.44
N SER A 207 -18.95 -25.96 16.76
CA SER A 207 -18.67 -27.05 17.70
C SER A 207 -19.69 -28.17 17.54
N THR A 208 -19.21 -29.41 17.55
CA THR A 208 -20.05 -30.61 17.62
C THR A 208 -20.44 -30.97 19.05
N GLU A 209 -19.96 -30.22 20.04
CA GLU A 209 -20.24 -30.42 21.46
C GLU A 209 -21.64 -29.95 21.83
N GLY A 210 -22.28 -30.65 22.76
CA GLY A 210 -23.63 -30.36 23.24
C GLY A 210 -24.60 -31.53 23.04
N ALA A 211 -25.70 -31.50 23.77
CA ALA A 211 -26.77 -32.48 23.62
C ALA A 211 -27.59 -32.17 22.37
N ARG A 212 -27.95 -33.22 21.61
CA ARG A 212 -28.86 -33.13 20.45
C ARG A 212 -30.15 -33.91 20.73
N PRO A 213 -31.01 -33.44 21.65
CA PRO A 213 -32.27 -34.11 21.96
C PRO A 213 -33.31 -33.91 20.84
N GLU A 214 -34.28 -34.82 20.74
CA GLU A 214 -35.50 -34.56 19.97
C GLU A 214 -36.33 -33.49 20.67
N LEU A 215 -36.74 -32.47 19.92
CA LEU A 215 -37.36 -31.26 20.44
C LEU A 215 -38.90 -31.37 20.36
N THR A 216 -39.59 -31.21 21.49
CA THR A 216 -41.06 -31.14 21.58
C THR A 216 -41.62 -29.72 21.41
N GLY A 217 -40.77 -28.69 21.50
CA GLY A 217 -41.15 -27.29 21.23
C GLY A 217 -41.49 -26.41 22.44
N ASP A 218 -41.39 -26.93 23.66
CA ASP A 218 -41.63 -26.13 24.88
C ASP A 218 -40.46 -25.19 25.20
N LEU A 219 -40.71 -23.89 25.21
CA LEU A 219 -39.72 -22.85 25.54
C LEU A 219 -40.13 -22.10 26.81
N GLN A 220 -39.22 -21.97 27.78
CA GLN A 220 -39.43 -21.16 28.98
C GLN A 220 -38.21 -20.28 29.28
N LEU A 221 -38.46 -18.98 29.47
CA LEU A 221 -37.46 -18.01 29.95
C LEU A 221 -37.66 -17.83 31.45
N LYS A 222 -36.60 -17.97 32.27
CA LYS A 222 -36.67 -17.78 33.73
C LYS A 222 -35.63 -16.76 34.19
N ASN A 223 -36.10 -15.65 34.75
CA ASN A 223 -35.29 -14.61 35.41
C ASN A 223 -34.05 -14.16 34.61
N VAL A 224 -34.25 -13.85 33.32
CA VAL A 224 -33.16 -13.49 32.39
C VAL A 224 -32.93 -11.97 32.42
N TYR A 225 -31.70 -11.56 32.72
CA TYR A 225 -31.23 -10.17 32.58
C TYR A 225 -30.23 -10.11 31.43
N PHE A 226 -30.44 -9.19 30.48
CA PHE A 226 -29.57 -9.01 29.32
C PHE A 226 -29.05 -7.58 29.23
N LYS A 227 -27.78 -7.42 28.87
CA LYS A 227 -27.16 -6.13 28.57
C LYS A 227 -26.36 -6.27 27.27
N SER A 228 -26.73 -5.50 26.25
CA SER A 228 -25.94 -5.40 25.04
C SER A 228 -24.66 -4.59 25.29
N LEU A 229 -23.55 -5.00 24.67
CA LEU A 229 -22.23 -4.37 24.79
C LEU A 229 -22.10 -3.09 23.96
N THR A 230 -23.04 -2.82 23.05
CA THR A 230 -23.05 -1.62 22.20
C THR A 230 -23.91 -0.53 22.83
N VAL A 231 -23.32 0.29 23.69
CA VAL A 231 -23.91 1.59 24.08
C VAL A 231 -23.12 2.67 23.34
N SER A 232 -23.53 2.97 22.11
CA SER A 232 -23.21 4.25 21.51
C SER A 232 -24.04 5.30 22.24
N THR A 233 -23.38 6.08 23.08
CA THR A 233 -23.88 7.38 23.54
C THR A 233 -24.36 8.17 22.31
N TRP A 234 -25.64 8.52 22.30
CA TRP A 234 -26.22 9.50 21.38
C TRP A 234 -25.57 10.88 21.58
#